data_AF-A0A2S5GK80-F1
#
_entry.id   AF-A0A2S5GK80-F1
#
_cell.length_a   1.000
_cell.length_b   1.000
_cell.length_c   1.000
_cell.angle_alpha   90.00
_cell.angle_beta   90.00
_cell.angle_gamma   90.00
#
_symmetry.space_group_name_H-M   'P 1'
#
loop_
_entity.id
_entity.type
_entity.pdbx_description
1 polymer ?
#
loop_
_entity_poly.entity_id
_entity_poly.type
_entity_poly.pdbx_seq_one_letter_code
_entity_poly.pdbx_strand_id
1 'polypeptide(L)'
;MSAASLYVYFKYLFRFTRLESLTSRHLLIRFNRITRQVYLHRPPSCGGIAVLPWDDIHHDAVPGVNLVVGWYPPYSPLPFPNMVFVGKKSVSEFDMKAEWEYIRRYMDEGGLDAVSPPRLSSHLPLPWPAFAAQFEALGPYLRHSGPLTWLGMLLISPALLVIGLGHWVSLMLCWRPRWPKIIREAGLPGKPTPPLTTIDDYPPEVRAALLENAHRWVVRPGSPPPRPKRFSFKGSWENRKR
;
A
#
# COMPACT_ATOMS: atom_id res chain seq x y z
N MET A 1 -26.59 1.19 21.49
CA MET A 1 -26.59 0.13 20.45
C MET A 1 -27.29 -1.09 21.04
N SER A 2 -28.30 -1.65 20.38
CA SER A 2 -28.99 -2.84 20.90
C SER A 2 -28.12 -4.09 20.73
N ALA A 3 -28.31 -5.11 21.58
CA ALA A 3 -27.56 -6.35 21.52
C ALA A 3 -27.66 -7.07 20.15
N ALA A 4 -28.81 -6.93 19.48
CA ALA A 4 -29.03 -7.45 18.13
C ALA A 4 -28.13 -6.77 17.08
N SER A 5 -27.97 -5.44 17.15
CA SER A 5 -27.08 -4.71 16.24
C SER A 5 -25.61 -5.09 16.44
N LEU A 6 -25.19 -5.28 17.69
CA LEU A 6 -23.83 -5.75 17.99
C LEU A 6 -23.60 -7.18 17.48
N TYR A 7 -24.57 -8.08 17.64
CA TYR A 7 -24.48 -9.44 17.12
C TYR A 7 -24.30 -9.48 15.60
N VAL A 8 -25.10 -8.70 14.87
CA VAL A 8 -24.99 -8.59 13.40
C VAL A 8 -23.63 -8.01 13.00
N TYR A 9 -23.15 -6.97 13.71
CA TYR A 9 -21.84 -6.40 13.47
C TYR A 9 -20.71 -7.42 13.66
N PHE A 10 -20.65 -8.10 14.80
CA PHE A 10 -19.60 -9.09 15.08
C PHE A 10 -19.66 -10.31 14.18
N LYS A 11 -20.85 -10.74 13.75
CA LYS A 11 -21.02 -11.91 12.89
C LYS A 11 -20.64 -11.63 11.43
N TYR A 12 -20.96 -10.44 10.90
CA TYR A 12 -20.85 -10.16 9.47
C TYR A 12 -19.87 -9.04 9.12
N LEU A 13 -19.85 -7.94 9.87
CA LEU A 13 -19.04 -6.76 9.53
C LEU A 13 -17.65 -6.79 10.15
N PHE A 14 -17.48 -7.43 11.30
CA PHE A 14 -16.22 -7.43 12.05
C PHE A 14 -15.06 -8.02 11.26
N ARG A 15 -15.31 -9.02 10.40
CA ARG A 15 -14.29 -9.58 9.52
C ARG A 15 -13.73 -8.53 8.56
N PHE A 16 -14.57 -7.66 8.02
CA PHE A 16 -14.15 -6.60 7.09
C PHE A 16 -13.46 -5.47 7.83
N THR A 17 -14.01 -5.04 8.97
CA THR A 17 -13.36 -4.01 9.78
C THR A 17 -12.02 -4.47 10.31
N ARG A 18 -11.81 -5.76 10.57
CA ARG A 18 -10.51 -6.32 10.98
C ARG A 18 -9.45 -6.33 9.86
N LEU A 19 -9.84 -6.22 8.59
CA LEU A 19 -8.86 -6.14 7.49
C LEU A 19 -8.23 -4.74 7.42
N GLU A 20 -9.05 -3.71 7.64
CA GLU A 20 -8.68 -2.29 7.50
C GLU A 20 -8.27 -1.66 8.85
N SER A 21 -9.01 -1.97 9.92
CA SER A 21 -8.77 -1.52 11.29
C SER A 21 -8.19 -2.68 12.11
N LEU A 22 -7.31 -2.37 13.07
CA LEU A 22 -6.60 -3.37 13.91
C LEU A 22 -5.54 -4.20 13.16
N THR A 23 -5.02 -3.72 12.03
CA THR A 23 -3.84 -4.32 11.38
C THR A 23 -2.63 -3.41 11.54
N SER A 24 -1.86 -3.19 10.46
CA SER A 24 -0.71 -2.30 10.45
C SER A 24 -1.15 -0.88 10.15
N ARG A 25 -0.74 0.08 11.00
CA ARG A 25 -1.03 1.51 10.77
C ARG A 25 -0.44 2.04 9.46
N HIS A 26 0.73 1.53 9.08
CA HIS A 26 1.45 1.98 7.90
C HIS A 26 1.94 0.77 7.10
N LEU A 27 1.95 0.89 5.78
CA LEU A 27 2.80 0.07 4.93
C LEU A 27 4.18 0.73 4.94
N LEU A 28 5.21 -0.01 5.35
CA LEU A 28 6.57 0.52 5.39
C LEU A 28 7.37 -0.05 4.23
N ILE A 29 8.13 0.84 3.60
CA ILE A 29 9.21 0.46 2.70
C ILE A 29 10.54 0.88 3.36
N ARG A 30 11.54 0.02 3.24
CA ARG A 30 12.92 0.35 3.64
C ARG A 30 13.85 0.04 2.50
N PHE A 31 14.64 1.04 2.14
CA PHE A 31 15.72 0.93 1.18
C PHE A 31 17.04 0.70 1.92
N ASN A 32 17.81 -0.31 1.51
CA ASN A 32 19.14 -0.56 2.07
C ASN A 32 20.18 -0.59 0.95
N ARG A 33 20.99 0.47 0.91
CA ARG A 33 22.05 0.63 -0.10
C ARG A 33 23.13 -0.44 0.01
N ILE A 34 23.48 -0.88 1.23
CA ILE A 34 24.62 -1.78 1.46
C ILE A 34 24.31 -3.16 0.91
N THR A 35 23.11 -3.66 1.18
CA THR A 35 22.66 -4.97 0.70
C THR A 35 22.05 -4.90 -0.70
N ARG A 36 21.88 -3.71 -1.28
CA ARG A 36 21.08 -3.45 -2.51
C ARG A 36 19.72 -4.15 -2.50
N GLN A 37 19.04 -4.11 -1.36
CA GLN A 37 17.73 -4.74 -1.16
C GLN A 37 16.69 -3.73 -0.69
N VAL A 38 15.44 -3.98 -1.06
CA VAL A 38 14.27 -3.24 -0.65
C VAL A 38 13.35 -4.14 0.16
N TYR A 39 12.99 -3.69 1.35
CA TYR A 39 12.12 -4.42 2.25
C TYR A 39 10.72 -3.79 2.24
N LEU A 40 9.70 -4.60 2.00
CA LEU A 40 8.29 -4.23 2.05
C LEU A 40 7.65 -4.83 3.30
N HIS A 41 7.01 -4.00 4.12
CA HIS A 41 6.26 -4.45 5.29
C HIS A 41 4.77 -4.42 5.00
N ARG A 42 4.18 -5.60 4.79
CA ARG A 42 2.73 -5.76 4.60
C ARG A 42 2.15 -6.68 5.69
N PRO A 43 0.84 -6.57 5.97
CA PRO A 43 0.16 -7.53 6.83
C PRO A 43 0.31 -8.97 6.30
N PRO A 44 0.28 -10.00 7.16
CA PRO A 44 0.37 -11.39 6.72
C PRO A 44 -0.69 -11.79 5.68
N SER A 45 -1.90 -11.22 5.77
CA SER A 45 -2.98 -11.41 4.80
C SER A 45 -2.66 -10.89 3.39
N CYS A 46 -1.66 -10.03 3.26
CA CYS A 46 -1.25 -9.38 2.00
C CYS A 46 0.15 -9.85 1.56
N GLY A 47 0.56 -11.06 1.94
CA GLY A 47 1.86 -11.63 1.58
C GLY A 47 3.00 -11.26 2.52
N GLY A 48 2.70 -10.66 3.67
CA GLY A 48 3.68 -10.43 4.74
C GLY A 48 4.86 -9.54 4.33
N ILE A 49 5.99 -9.76 5.00
CA ILE A 49 7.23 -9.03 4.72
C ILE A 49 7.88 -9.62 3.47
N ALA A 50 8.16 -8.78 2.48
CA ALA A 50 8.89 -9.19 1.28
C ALA A 50 10.24 -8.47 1.19
N VAL A 51 11.25 -9.21 0.76
CA VAL A 51 12.61 -8.75 0.49
C VAL A 51 12.83 -8.87 -1.02
N LEU A 52 13.00 -7.74 -1.69
CA LEU A 52 13.10 -7.67 -3.14
C LEU A 52 14.42 -7.01 -3.55
N PRO A 53 15.01 -7.39 -4.69
CA PRO A 53 16.24 -6.80 -5.17
C PRO A 53 16.02 -5.34 -5.60
N TRP A 54 16.99 -4.47 -5.34
CA TRP A 54 16.94 -3.09 -5.84
C TRP A 54 17.11 -3.03 -7.36
N ASP A 55 17.91 -3.92 -7.94
CA ASP A 55 18.28 -3.82 -9.36
C ASP A 55 17.11 -4.10 -10.33
N ASP A 56 16.10 -4.86 -9.92
CA ASP A 56 14.91 -5.19 -10.74
C ASP A 56 13.72 -4.24 -10.51
N ILE A 57 13.96 -3.12 -9.85
CA ILE A 57 12.92 -2.17 -9.48
C ILE A 57 12.47 -1.34 -10.68
N HIS A 58 11.17 -1.15 -10.80
CA HIS A 58 10.53 -0.31 -11.79
C HIS A 58 9.78 0.82 -11.08
N HIS A 59 9.72 1.99 -11.69
CA HIS A 59 8.98 3.12 -11.16
C HIS A 59 8.03 3.68 -12.22
N ASP A 60 6.82 4.03 -11.81
CA ASP A 60 5.81 4.63 -12.66
C ASP A 60 5.29 5.92 -12.01
N ALA A 61 5.18 6.97 -12.82
CA ALA A 61 4.62 8.24 -12.42
C ALA A 61 3.18 8.34 -12.92
N VAL A 62 2.22 8.10 -12.03
CA VAL A 62 0.79 8.21 -12.31
C VAL A 62 0.24 9.46 -11.60
N PRO A 63 -0.20 10.49 -12.33
CA PRO A 63 -0.76 11.70 -11.73
C PRO A 63 -1.94 11.40 -10.79
N GLY A 64 -1.92 12.01 -9.61
CA GLY A 64 -2.99 11.90 -8.61
C GLY A 64 -2.78 10.79 -7.57
N VAL A 65 -1.74 9.97 -7.72
CA VAL A 65 -1.31 9.00 -6.69
C VAL A 65 0.12 9.29 -6.23
N ASN A 66 0.62 8.50 -5.29
CA ASN A 66 2.02 8.56 -4.88
C ASN A 66 2.90 7.88 -5.93
N LEU A 67 4.23 8.08 -5.86
CA LEU A 67 5.18 7.40 -6.74
C LEU A 67 4.97 5.87 -6.65
N VAL A 68 4.72 5.24 -7.80
CA VAL A 68 4.53 3.80 -7.86
C VAL A 68 5.88 3.15 -8.06
N VAL A 69 6.22 2.24 -7.16
CA VAL A 69 7.45 1.45 -7.22
C VAL A 69 7.06 -0.02 -7.23
N GLY A 70 7.56 -0.78 -8.20
CA GLY A 70 7.15 -2.16 -8.37
C GLY A 70 8.21 -3.08 -8.95
N TRP A 71 7.96 -4.36 -8.81
CA TRP A 71 8.72 -5.46 -9.37
C TRP A 71 7.76 -6.27 -10.22
N TYR A 72 8.02 -6.31 -11.52
CA TYR A 72 7.14 -6.93 -12.49
C TYR A 72 7.83 -8.15 -13.12
N PRO A 73 7.12 -9.27 -13.31
CA PRO A 73 7.61 -10.36 -14.17
C PRO A 73 7.88 -9.84 -15.60
N PRO A 74 8.90 -10.33 -16.32
CA PRO A 74 9.77 -11.47 -16.00
C PRO A 74 11.02 -11.11 -15.18
N TYR A 75 11.23 -9.83 -14.86
CA TYR A 75 12.46 -9.35 -14.23
C TYR A 75 12.47 -9.58 -12.71
N SER A 76 11.29 -9.63 -12.09
CA SER A 76 11.16 -9.91 -10.66
C SER A 76 11.47 -11.37 -10.31
N PRO A 77 12.05 -11.65 -9.13
CA PRO A 77 12.19 -13.02 -8.61
C PRO A 77 10.85 -13.72 -8.34
N LEU A 78 9.75 -12.96 -8.26
CA LEU A 78 8.43 -13.51 -7.99
C LEU A 78 7.59 -13.61 -9.29
N PRO A 79 6.77 -14.66 -9.45
CA PRO A 79 5.98 -14.88 -10.67
C PRO A 79 4.73 -13.99 -10.78
N PHE A 80 4.61 -12.96 -9.93
CA PHE A 80 3.50 -12.02 -9.87
C PHE A 80 4.03 -10.64 -9.48
N PRO A 81 3.34 -9.56 -9.90
CA PRO A 81 3.80 -8.21 -9.64
C PRO A 81 3.70 -7.87 -8.15
N ASN A 82 4.72 -7.19 -7.63
CA ASN A 82 4.68 -6.57 -6.32
C ASN A 82 4.82 -5.07 -6.51
N MET A 83 3.92 -4.27 -5.96
CA MET A 83 3.96 -2.82 -6.08
C MET A 83 3.65 -2.15 -4.76
N VAL A 84 4.18 -0.94 -4.59
CA VAL A 84 3.98 -0.09 -3.42
C VAL A 84 3.94 1.36 -3.86
N PHE A 85 3.16 2.15 -3.12
CA PHE A 85 3.04 3.59 -3.29
C PHE A 85 3.97 4.28 -2.29
N VAL A 86 4.90 5.08 -2.79
CA VAL A 86 5.99 5.71 -2.02
C VAL A 86 5.87 7.22 -2.11
N GLY A 87 6.24 7.93 -1.05
CA GLY A 87 6.31 9.39 -1.06
C GLY A 87 4.95 10.07 -0.94
N LYS A 88 4.84 11.31 -1.42
CA LYS A 88 3.63 12.12 -1.32
C LYS A 88 2.74 11.91 -2.55
N LYS A 89 1.42 12.04 -2.39
CA LYS A 89 0.52 12.16 -3.54
C LYS A 89 0.86 13.44 -4.30
N SER A 90 1.11 13.30 -5.60
CA SER A 90 1.30 14.46 -6.48
C SER A 90 0.54 14.29 -7.78
N VAL A 91 0.09 15.42 -8.33
CA VAL A 91 -0.44 15.52 -9.70
C VAL A 91 0.69 15.81 -10.69
N SER A 92 1.81 16.36 -10.20
CA SER A 92 2.97 16.71 -11.02
C SER A 92 3.86 15.48 -11.20
N GLU A 93 4.02 15.05 -12.45
CA GLU A 93 4.94 13.98 -12.81
C GLU A 93 6.39 14.35 -12.46
N PHE A 94 6.73 15.64 -12.53
CA PHE A 94 8.06 16.14 -12.16
C PHE A 94 8.37 15.87 -10.69
N ASP A 95 7.42 16.13 -9.79
CA ASP A 95 7.61 15.89 -8.35
C ASP A 95 7.83 14.41 -8.08
N MET A 96 7.07 13.54 -8.75
CA MET A 96 7.20 12.09 -8.62
C MET A 96 8.56 11.59 -9.13
N LYS A 97 9.02 12.12 -10.28
CA LYS A 97 10.37 11.83 -10.80
C LYS A 97 11.47 12.35 -9.88
N ALA A 98 11.27 13.50 -9.26
CA ALA A 98 12.22 14.03 -8.28
C ALA A 98 12.28 13.16 -7.02
N GLU A 99 11.13 12.64 -6.55
CA GLU A 99 11.08 11.64 -5.46
C GLU A 99 11.80 10.35 -5.85
N TRP A 100 11.63 9.88 -7.09
CA TRP A 100 12.37 8.72 -7.59
C TRP A 100 13.88 8.97 -7.64
N GLU A 101 14.31 10.08 -8.23
CA GLU A 101 15.73 10.44 -8.30
C GLU A 101 16.37 10.58 -6.92
N TYR A 102 15.62 11.11 -5.94
CA TYR A 102 16.08 11.13 -4.56
C TYR A 102 16.37 9.71 -4.03
N ILE A 103 15.46 8.75 -4.25
CA ILE A 103 15.66 7.36 -3.82
C ILE A 103 16.83 6.72 -4.59
N ARG A 104 16.93 6.95 -5.91
CA ARG A 104 17.99 6.42 -6.76
C ARG A 104 19.37 6.90 -6.30
N ARG A 105 19.54 8.21 -6.08
CA ARG A 105 20.79 8.80 -5.57
C ARG A 105 21.18 8.25 -4.20
N TYR A 106 20.20 8.08 -3.31
CA TYR A 106 20.45 7.45 -2.00
C TYR A 106 20.97 6.01 -2.15
N MET A 107 20.42 5.25 -3.09
CA MET A 107 20.79 3.85 -3.29
C MET A 107 22.11 3.66 -4.04
N ASP A 108 22.37 4.48 -5.07
CA ASP A 108 23.49 4.27 -5.99
C ASP A 108 24.69 5.21 -5.76
N GLU A 109 24.48 6.45 -5.30
CA GLU A 109 25.52 7.51 -5.33
C GLU A 109 26.19 7.79 -3.97
N GLY A 110 25.77 7.13 -2.88
CA GLY A 110 26.49 7.22 -1.59
C GLY A 110 25.61 7.37 -0.34
N GLY A 111 24.29 7.21 -0.43
CA GLY A 111 23.42 7.31 0.74
C GLY A 111 23.13 8.75 1.14
N LEU A 112 23.27 9.07 2.43
CA LEU A 112 22.91 10.38 2.99
C LEU A 112 23.85 11.51 2.58
N ASP A 113 25.03 11.20 2.06
CA ASP A 113 25.95 12.23 1.55
C ASP A 113 25.53 12.73 0.17
N ALA A 114 24.80 11.90 -0.61
CA ALA A 114 24.33 12.22 -1.95
C ALA A 114 22.96 12.91 -1.98
N VAL A 115 22.21 12.89 -0.86
CA VAL A 115 20.85 13.41 -0.78
C VAL A 115 20.63 14.26 0.46
N SER A 116 19.70 15.21 0.37
CA SER A 116 19.31 15.99 1.55
C SER A 116 18.68 15.08 2.62
N PRO A 117 18.90 15.34 3.92
CA PRO A 117 18.35 14.49 4.96
C PRO A 117 16.81 14.48 4.92
N PRO A 118 16.17 13.31 4.98
CA PRO A 118 14.72 13.21 4.88
C PRO A 118 14.05 13.76 6.13
N ARG A 119 12.81 14.27 5.96
CA ARG A 119 11.99 14.66 7.11
C ARG A 119 11.56 13.42 7.88
N LEU A 120 11.86 13.39 9.16
CA LEU A 120 11.45 12.31 10.05
C LEU A 120 10.00 12.53 10.46
N SER A 121 9.13 11.56 10.13
CA SER A 121 7.75 11.57 10.59
C SER A 121 7.67 11.11 12.05
N SER A 122 6.79 11.76 12.83
CA SER A 122 6.53 11.38 14.21
C SER A 122 5.97 9.96 14.28
N HIS A 123 6.46 9.18 15.23
CA HIS A 123 5.95 7.82 15.46
C HIS A 123 4.61 7.76 16.17
N LEU A 124 4.18 8.88 16.75
CA LEU A 124 2.91 9.00 17.44
C LEU A 124 1.78 9.20 16.43
N PRO A 125 0.64 8.53 16.61
CA PRO A 125 -0.56 8.76 15.80
C PRO A 125 -1.19 10.11 16.15
N LEU A 126 -0.57 11.20 15.70
CA LEU A 126 -1.12 12.53 15.90
C LEU A 126 -2.46 12.64 15.16
N PRO A 127 -3.43 13.41 15.69
CA PRO A 127 -4.72 13.60 15.02
C PRO A 127 -4.56 14.33 13.68
N TRP A 128 -3.60 15.25 13.57
CA TRP A 128 -3.51 16.14 12.42
C TRP A 128 -3.36 15.42 11.07
N PRO A 129 -2.47 14.43 10.87
CA PRO A 129 -2.44 13.64 9.65
C PRO A 129 -3.78 12.93 9.32
N ALA A 130 -4.52 12.49 10.34
CA ALA A 130 -5.79 11.79 10.15
C ALA A 130 -6.88 12.70 9.58
N PHE A 131 -6.92 13.96 10.05
CA PHE A 131 -7.83 14.98 9.54
C PHE A 131 -7.34 15.56 8.21
N ALA A 132 -6.03 15.84 8.08
CA ALA A 132 -5.45 16.43 6.87
C ALA A 132 -5.71 15.58 5.62
N ALA A 133 -5.69 14.25 5.74
CA ALA A 133 -5.98 13.34 4.63
C ALA A 133 -7.34 13.60 3.95
N GLN A 134 -8.35 14.06 4.69
CA GLN A 134 -9.67 14.39 4.16
C GLN A 134 -9.66 15.70 3.36
N PHE A 135 -8.79 16.63 3.75
CA PHE A 135 -8.66 17.94 3.14
C PHE A 135 -7.59 17.98 2.05
N GLU A 136 -6.68 17.01 1.94
CA GLU A 136 -5.68 16.97 0.86
C GLU A 136 -6.35 16.95 -0.53
N ALA A 137 -7.41 16.17 -0.71
CA ALA A 137 -8.16 16.13 -1.97
C ALA A 137 -9.08 17.35 -2.15
N LEU A 138 -9.59 17.92 -1.05
CA LEU A 138 -10.60 18.98 -1.07
C LEU A 138 -9.96 20.39 -1.11
N GLY A 139 -8.72 20.53 -0.66
CA GLY A 139 -8.01 21.81 -0.54
C GLY A 139 -7.94 22.62 -1.85
N PRO A 140 -7.52 22.02 -2.99
CA PRO A 140 -7.51 22.73 -4.27
C PRO A 140 -8.89 23.22 -4.70
N TYR A 141 -9.94 22.43 -4.45
CA TYR A 141 -11.32 22.79 -4.77
C TYR A 141 -11.83 23.95 -3.90
N LEU A 142 -11.56 23.92 -2.60
CA LEU A 142 -12.02 24.95 -1.66
C LEU A 142 -11.36 26.30 -1.90
N ARG A 143 -10.10 26.31 -2.35
CA ARG A 143 -9.32 27.53 -2.57
C ARG A 143 -9.90 28.44 -3.65
N HIS A 144 -10.68 27.89 -4.58
CA HIS A 144 -11.34 28.62 -5.67
C HIS A 144 -12.87 28.66 -5.53
N SER A 145 -13.39 28.29 -4.35
CA SER A 145 -14.84 28.12 -4.15
C SER A 145 -15.53 29.38 -3.60
N GLY A 146 -16.80 29.54 -3.97
CA GLY A 146 -17.63 30.67 -3.54
C GLY A 146 -18.26 30.48 -2.15
N PRO A 147 -18.94 31.50 -1.61
CA PRO A 147 -19.52 31.47 -0.27
C PRO A 147 -20.56 30.36 -0.05
N LEU A 148 -21.29 29.97 -1.11
CA LEU A 148 -22.25 28.86 -1.04
C LEU A 148 -21.58 27.50 -0.78
N THR A 149 -20.41 27.27 -1.38
CA THR A 149 -19.62 26.04 -1.15
C THR A 149 -19.12 25.98 0.29
N TRP A 150 -18.70 27.12 0.83
CA TRP A 150 -18.30 27.24 2.24
C TRP A 150 -19.47 26.98 3.20
N LEU A 151 -20.67 27.48 2.90
CA LEU A 151 -21.88 27.17 3.67
C LEU A 151 -22.19 25.65 3.63
N GLY A 152 -22.11 25.03 2.45
CA GLY A 152 -22.26 23.59 2.31
C GLY A 152 -21.23 22.80 3.12
N MET A 153 -19.97 23.25 3.12
CA MET A 153 -18.93 22.62 3.94
C MET A 153 -19.17 22.78 5.43
N LEU A 154 -19.68 23.93 5.89
CA LEU A 154 -20.07 24.13 7.28
C LEU A 154 -21.15 23.14 7.70
N LEU A 155 -22.17 22.92 6.85
CA LEU A 155 -23.24 21.96 7.10
C LEU A 155 -22.74 20.50 7.14
N ILE A 156 -21.75 20.15 6.31
CA ILE A 156 -21.16 18.80 6.25
C ILE A 156 -20.06 18.61 7.33
N SER A 157 -19.58 19.70 7.94
CA SER A 157 -18.47 19.66 8.91
C SER A 157 -18.67 18.68 10.09
N PRO A 158 -19.88 18.47 10.67
CA PRO A 158 -20.05 17.47 11.71
C PRO A 158 -19.79 16.05 11.21
N ALA A 159 -20.17 15.74 9.98
CA ALA A 159 -19.89 14.45 9.36
C ALA A 159 -18.38 14.27 9.08
N LEU A 160 -17.69 15.32 8.59
CA LEU A 160 -16.23 15.28 8.42
C LEU A 160 -15.51 15.04 9.75
N LEU A 161 -15.96 15.69 10.83
CA LEU A 161 -15.43 15.47 12.17
C LEU A 161 -15.61 14.02 12.62
N VAL A 162 -16.79 13.44 12.46
CA VAL A 162 -17.04 12.03 12.81
C VAL A 162 -16.14 11.08 12.00
N ILE A 163 -15.99 11.32 10.70
CA ILE A 163 -15.10 10.52 9.84
C ILE A 163 -13.64 10.70 10.27
N GLY A 164 -13.22 11.92 10.62
CA GLY A 164 -11.84 12.22 11.03
C GLY A 164 -11.48 11.60 12.37
N LEU A 165 -12.40 11.67 13.33
CA LEU A 165 -12.30 10.97 14.60
C LEU A 165 -12.26 9.46 14.40
N GLY A 166 -13.14 8.91 13.55
CA GLY A 166 -13.14 7.49 13.23
C GLY A 166 -11.82 7.02 12.60
N HIS A 167 -11.29 7.79 11.65
CA HIS A 167 -9.97 7.53 11.06
C HIS A 167 -8.86 7.61 12.12
N TRP A 168 -8.86 8.62 12.97
CA TRP A 168 -7.85 8.79 14.03
C TRP A 168 -7.90 7.66 15.07
N VAL A 169 -9.10 7.26 15.51
CA VAL A 169 -9.31 6.10 16.38
C VAL A 169 -8.81 4.82 15.70
N SER A 170 -9.06 4.64 14.40
CA SER A 170 -8.49 3.51 13.64
C SER A 170 -6.96 3.51 13.70
N LEU A 171 -6.30 4.66 13.52
CA LEU A 171 -4.83 4.75 13.65
C LEU A 171 -4.34 4.41 15.06
N MET A 172 -5.08 4.78 16.11
CA MET A 172 -4.76 4.40 17.49
C MET A 172 -4.84 2.89 17.71
N LEU A 173 -5.89 2.28 17.16
CA LEU A 173 -6.17 0.85 17.27
C LEU A 173 -5.23 -0.02 16.42
N CYS A 174 -4.76 0.49 15.28
CA CYS A 174 -3.78 -0.20 14.45
C CYS A 174 -2.39 -0.22 15.10
N TRP A 175 -1.74 -1.39 15.04
CA TRP A 175 -0.40 -1.55 15.61
C TRP A 175 0.66 -0.88 14.73
N ARG A 176 1.74 -0.45 15.38
CA ARG A 176 2.91 0.04 14.66
C ARG A 176 3.71 -1.14 14.10
N PRO A 177 3.93 -1.21 12.77
CA PRO A 177 4.79 -2.23 12.19
C PRO A 177 6.22 -2.12 12.70
N ARG A 178 6.85 -3.26 13.01
CA ARG A 178 8.25 -3.36 13.43
C ARG A 178 8.96 -4.38 12.57
N TRP A 179 10.15 -3.99 12.09
CA TRP A 179 10.99 -4.90 11.33
C TRP A 179 11.55 -6.03 12.21
N PRO A 180 11.59 -7.28 11.70
CA PRO A 180 12.34 -8.38 12.30
C PRO A 180 13.81 -8.01 12.55
N LYS A 181 14.44 -8.67 13.53
CA LYS A 181 15.84 -8.40 13.92
C LYS A 181 16.80 -8.50 12.73
N ILE A 182 16.64 -9.53 11.89
CA ILE A 182 17.47 -9.73 10.69
C ILE A 182 17.41 -8.55 9.71
N ILE A 183 16.23 -7.97 9.49
CA ILE A 183 16.09 -6.80 8.62
C ILE A 183 16.63 -5.55 9.32
N ARG A 184 16.34 -5.34 10.61
CA ARG A 184 16.86 -4.18 11.37
C ARG A 184 18.39 -4.09 11.30
N GLU A 185 19.06 -5.23 11.48
CA GLU A 185 20.51 -5.35 11.49
C GLU A 185 21.14 -5.50 10.10
N ALA A 186 20.33 -5.61 9.04
CA ALA A 186 20.83 -5.76 7.68
C ALA A 186 21.71 -4.58 7.27
N GLY A 187 22.89 -4.87 6.72
CA GLY A 187 23.90 -3.89 6.32
C GLY A 187 24.87 -3.47 7.43
N LEU A 188 24.73 -3.97 8.66
CA LEU A 188 25.76 -3.80 9.70
C LEU A 188 26.93 -4.77 9.48
N PRO A 189 28.16 -4.39 9.85
CA PRO A 189 29.34 -5.25 9.73
C PRO A 189 29.14 -6.59 10.47
N GLY A 190 29.40 -7.71 9.77
CA GLY A 190 29.32 -9.06 10.35
C GLY A 190 27.91 -9.60 10.57
N LYS A 191 26.86 -8.91 10.09
CA LYS A 191 25.46 -9.37 10.18
C LYS A 191 25.02 -10.06 8.87
N PRO A 192 24.16 -11.07 8.95
CA PRO A 192 23.68 -11.77 7.75
C PRO A 192 22.77 -10.86 6.92
N THR A 193 22.91 -10.96 5.60
CA THR A 193 21.98 -10.34 4.65
C THR A 193 20.68 -11.14 4.62
N PRO A 194 19.50 -10.51 4.75
CA PRO A 194 18.23 -11.20 4.60
C PRO A 194 18.12 -11.88 3.23
N PRO A 195 17.62 -13.13 3.14
CA PRO A 195 17.39 -13.77 1.86
C PRO A 195 16.30 -13.03 1.08
N LEU A 196 16.41 -13.07 -0.25
CA LEU A 196 15.34 -12.57 -1.12
C LEU A 196 14.10 -13.43 -0.95
N THR A 197 12.93 -12.79 -1.03
CA THR A 197 11.66 -13.51 -0.93
C THR A 197 11.42 -14.35 -2.17
N THR A 198 11.13 -15.62 -1.94
CA THR A 198 10.83 -16.60 -2.98
C THR A 198 9.38 -17.04 -2.89
N ILE A 199 8.92 -17.79 -3.89
CA ILE A 199 7.56 -18.34 -3.88
C ILE A 199 7.36 -19.34 -2.73
N ASP A 200 8.42 -19.98 -2.26
CA ASP A 200 8.36 -21.00 -1.21
C ASP A 200 8.14 -20.42 0.20
N ASP A 201 8.31 -19.09 0.36
CA ASP A 201 7.99 -18.39 1.61
C ASP A 201 6.47 -18.26 1.86
N TYR A 202 5.64 -18.54 0.84
CA TYR A 202 4.19 -18.45 0.92
C TYR A 202 3.57 -19.78 1.39
N PRO A 203 2.43 -19.75 2.12
CA PRO A 203 1.69 -20.96 2.47
C PRO A 203 1.36 -21.81 1.23
N PRO A 204 1.34 -23.15 1.34
CA PRO A 204 1.26 -24.04 0.18
C PRO A 204 0.00 -23.81 -0.67
N GLU A 205 -1.13 -23.51 -0.03
CA GLU A 205 -2.39 -23.17 -0.71
C GLU A 205 -2.28 -21.86 -1.52
N VAL A 206 -1.64 -20.83 -0.96
CA VAL A 206 -1.47 -19.52 -1.60
C VAL A 206 -0.46 -19.65 -2.74
N ARG A 207 0.64 -20.37 -2.51
CA ARG A 207 1.65 -20.68 -3.52
C ARG A 207 1.04 -21.38 -4.73
N ALA A 208 0.21 -22.40 -4.54
CA ALA A 208 -0.47 -23.09 -5.63
C ALA A 208 -1.36 -22.13 -6.44
N ALA A 209 -2.17 -21.30 -5.76
CA ALA A 209 -3.04 -20.33 -6.41
C ALA A 209 -2.25 -19.23 -7.16
N LEU A 210 -1.13 -18.77 -6.61
CA LEU A 210 -0.26 -17.77 -7.26
C LEU A 210 0.39 -18.34 -8.53
N LEU A 211 0.88 -19.59 -8.46
CA LEU A 211 1.48 -20.27 -9.61
C LEU A 211 0.45 -20.56 -10.71
N GLU A 212 -0.76 -20.99 -10.35
CA GLU A 212 -1.85 -21.20 -11.31
C GLU A 212 -2.15 -19.91 -12.10
N ASN A 213 -2.09 -18.75 -11.43
CA ASN A 213 -2.38 -17.45 -12.03
C ASN A 213 -1.14 -16.73 -12.62
N ALA A 214 0.06 -17.29 -12.52
CA ALA A 214 1.30 -16.66 -12.98
C ALA A 214 1.23 -16.26 -14.47
N HIS A 215 0.55 -17.08 -15.29
CA HIS A 215 0.35 -16.84 -16.72
C HIS A 215 -0.43 -15.55 -17.05
N ARG A 216 -1.10 -14.93 -16.08
CA ARG A 216 -1.84 -13.66 -16.26
C ARG A 216 -0.92 -12.44 -16.22
N TRP A 217 0.25 -12.58 -15.59
CA TRP A 217 1.17 -11.48 -15.33
C TRP A 217 2.30 -11.39 -16.35
N VAL A 218 2.55 -12.45 -17.11
CA VAL A 218 3.51 -12.46 -18.21
C VAL A 218 2.79 -12.05 -19.49
N VAL A 219 3.24 -10.95 -20.10
CA VAL A 219 2.74 -10.51 -21.40
C VAL A 219 3.16 -11.54 -22.45
N ARG A 220 2.20 -12.31 -22.99
CA ARG A 220 2.45 -13.24 -24.09
C ARG A 220 2.47 -12.48 -25.41
N PRO A 221 3.56 -12.55 -26.21
CA PRO A 221 3.53 -12.05 -27.56
C PRO A 221 2.51 -12.88 -28.36
N GLY A 222 1.42 -12.26 -28.81
CA GLY A 222 0.55 -12.83 -29.84
C GLY A 222 -0.93 -13.08 -29.51
N SER A 223 -1.48 -12.70 -28.35
CA SER A 223 -2.95 -12.73 -28.18
C SER A 223 -3.44 -11.72 -27.14
N PRO A 224 -4.42 -10.86 -27.46
CA PRO A 224 -5.16 -10.13 -26.44
C PRO A 224 -5.73 -11.13 -25.42
N PRO A 225 -5.67 -10.85 -24.12
CA PRO A 225 -6.29 -11.73 -23.14
C PRO A 225 -7.78 -11.91 -23.49
N PRO A 226 -8.33 -13.12 -23.36
CA PRO A 226 -9.77 -13.31 -23.54
C PRO A 226 -10.50 -12.37 -22.60
N ARG A 227 -11.41 -11.55 -23.15
CA ARG A 227 -12.19 -10.59 -22.34
C ARG A 227 -12.79 -11.35 -21.16
N PRO A 228 -12.68 -10.84 -19.92
CA PRO A 228 -13.29 -11.50 -18.78
C PRO A 228 -14.77 -11.70 -19.09
N LYS A 229 -15.28 -12.92 -18.86
CA LYS A 229 -16.73 -13.18 -18.97
C LYS A 229 -17.41 -12.15 -18.08
N ARG A 230 -18.20 -11.24 -18.68
CA ARG A 230 -19.02 -10.28 -17.92
C ARG A 230 -19.79 -11.08 -16.88
N PHE A 231 -19.67 -10.67 -15.62
CA PHE A 231 -20.43 -11.27 -14.54
C PHE A 231 -21.92 -11.14 -14.87
N SER A 232 -22.53 -12.23 -15.33
CA SER A 232 -23.94 -12.25 -15.73
C SER A 232 -24.77 -12.69 -14.54
N PHE A 233 -25.57 -11.78 -13.99
CA PHE A 233 -26.53 -12.07 -12.93
C PHE A 233 -27.61 -13.10 -13.32
N LYS A 234 -27.74 -13.43 -14.62
CA LYS A 234 -28.79 -14.34 -15.11
C LYS A 234 -28.53 -15.82 -14.84
N GLY A 235 -27.29 -16.24 -14.58
CA GLY A 235 -26.95 -17.68 -14.52
C GLY A 235 -27.17 -18.37 -13.17
N SER A 236 -27.41 -17.64 -12.08
CA SER A 236 -27.42 -18.23 -10.73
C SER A 236 -28.80 -18.72 -10.25
N TRP A 237 -29.89 -18.34 -10.92
CA TRP A 237 -31.25 -18.67 -10.47
C TRP A 237 -31.86 -19.92 -11.14
N GLU A 238 -31.32 -20.35 -12.28
CA GLU A 238 -31.93 -21.44 -13.07
C GLU A 238 -31.52 -22.84 -12.59
N ASN A 239 -30.39 -22.97 -11.89
CA ASN A 239 -29.89 -24.24 -11.37
C ASN A 239 -30.39 -24.61 -9.95
N ARG A 240 -31.45 -23.96 -9.44
CA ARG A 240 -32.01 -24.25 -8.10
C ARG A 240 -33.42 -24.85 -8.15
N LYS A 241 -33.89 -25.32 -9.30
CA LYS A 241 -35.22 -25.94 -9.49
C LYS A 241 -35.20 -27.22 -10.35
N ARG A 242 -34.18 -28.05 -10.23
CA ARG A 242 -34.24 -29.46 -10.64
C ARG A 242 -33.53 -30.32 -9.62
#